data_AF-A0A7S1I7U9-F1
#
_entry.id   AF-A0A7S1I7U9-F1
#
_cell.length_a   1.000
_cell.length_b   1.000
_cell.length_c   1.000
_cell.angle_alpha   90.00
_cell.angle_beta   90.00
_cell.angle_gamma   90.00
#
_symmetry.space_group_name_H-M   'P 1'
#
loop_
_entity.id
_entity.type
_entity.pdbx_description
1 polymer ?
#
loop_
_entity_poly.entity_id
_entity_poly.type
_entity_poly.pdbx_seq_one_letter_code
_entity_poly.pdbx_strand_id
1 'polypeptide(L)'
;AECFASPLNCWWQQFCSAFPLTDSMFGSLGSFFNFHPKAGVFEANPPFIPEVMEWMVEHMEALLAGAEGPLGFIVVLPAWQQVPAWKMLQRSPYRWRCSGAGQGWTGGGDDLITVPADAHGFCDGAQHIRQDRYRPSSFDTGIAFLRNAAQAELWAPVLNQALVDA
;
A
#
# COMPACT_ATOMS: atom_id res chain seq x y z
N ALA A 1 -2.78 -0.18 -10.20
CA ALA A 1 -3.75 0.91 -9.91
C ALA A 1 -3.58 1.31 -8.46
N GLU A 2 -3.90 2.57 -8.12
CA GLU A 2 -3.94 3.06 -6.74
C GLU A 2 -5.27 2.67 -6.07
N CYS A 3 -5.22 2.11 -4.87
CA CYS A 3 -6.40 1.83 -4.06
C CYS A 3 -6.98 3.11 -3.43
N PHE A 4 -6.19 4.16 -3.24
CA PHE A 4 -6.66 5.41 -2.66
C PHE A 4 -6.01 6.59 -3.38
N ALA A 5 -6.74 7.21 -4.29
CA ALA A 5 -6.30 8.43 -4.96
C ALA A 5 -7.50 9.30 -5.36
N SER A 6 -7.22 10.29 -6.19
CA SER A 6 -8.16 11.21 -6.80
C SER A 6 -7.64 11.59 -8.19
N PRO A 7 -8.49 12.17 -9.06
CA PRO A 7 -8.04 12.70 -10.34
C PRO A 7 -6.90 13.74 -10.24
N LEU A 8 -6.73 14.34 -9.06
CA LEU A 8 -5.76 15.41 -8.83
C LEU A 8 -4.40 14.90 -8.32
N ASN A 9 -4.34 13.65 -7.85
CA ASN A 9 -3.13 13.10 -7.25
C ASN A 9 -2.73 11.69 -7.71
N CYS A 10 -3.54 11.04 -8.54
CA CYS A 10 -3.19 9.72 -9.08
C CYS A 10 -1.92 9.78 -9.93
N TRP A 11 -1.09 8.76 -9.78
CA TRP A 11 0.05 8.52 -10.66
C TRP A 11 -0.35 7.69 -11.89
N TRP A 12 -1.21 6.67 -11.69
CA TRP A 12 -1.66 5.81 -12.78
C TRP A 12 -3.02 6.25 -13.33
N GLN A 13 -3.32 5.85 -14.57
CA GLN A 13 -4.60 6.15 -15.24
C GLN A 13 -5.81 5.46 -14.58
N GLN A 14 -5.57 4.43 -13.77
CA GLN A 14 -6.62 3.71 -13.05
C GLN A 14 -6.34 3.76 -11.55
N PHE A 15 -7.34 4.19 -10.80
CA PHE A 15 -7.29 4.35 -9.36
C PHE A 15 -8.68 4.21 -8.74
N CYS A 16 -8.76 3.91 -7.46
CA CYS A 16 -9.99 4.04 -6.68
C CYS A 16 -10.04 5.41 -6.00
N SER A 17 -11.23 5.97 -5.83
CA SER A 17 -11.43 7.28 -5.22
C SER A 17 -12.73 7.39 -4.42
N ALA A 18 -12.84 8.45 -3.61
CA ALA A 18 -13.97 8.68 -2.72
C ALA A 18 -15.27 9.08 -3.42
N PHE A 19 -15.19 9.69 -4.62
CA PHE A 19 -16.35 10.26 -5.32
C PHE A 19 -16.51 9.65 -6.73
N PRO A 20 -17.08 8.43 -6.85
CA PRO A 20 -17.18 7.74 -8.14
C PRO A 20 -17.93 8.55 -9.22
N LEU A 21 -18.98 9.29 -8.82
CA LEU A 21 -19.80 10.06 -9.76
C LEU A 21 -19.02 11.15 -10.49
N THR A 22 -18.12 11.85 -9.81
CA THR A 22 -17.29 12.90 -10.41
C THR A 22 -16.03 12.32 -11.03
N ASP A 23 -15.42 11.34 -10.37
CA ASP A 23 -14.05 10.93 -10.65
C ASP A 23 -13.95 9.86 -11.74
N SER A 24 -15.05 9.14 -12.02
CA SER A 24 -15.10 8.08 -13.05
C SER A 24 -14.72 8.59 -14.43
N MET A 25 -15.10 9.83 -14.77
CA MET A 25 -14.75 10.48 -16.03
C MET A 25 -13.23 10.70 -16.18
N PHE A 26 -12.47 10.58 -15.10
CA PHE A 26 -11.03 10.79 -15.03
C PHE A 26 -10.24 9.51 -14.70
N GLY A 27 -10.88 8.33 -14.77
CA GLY A 27 -10.20 7.04 -14.56
C GLY A 27 -10.45 6.38 -13.21
N SER A 28 -11.34 6.93 -12.37
CA SER A 28 -11.72 6.28 -11.11
C SER A 28 -12.49 4.98 -11.35
N LEU A 29 -12.11 3.94 -10.62
CA LEU A 29 -12.77 2.64 -10.51
C LEU A 29 -13.83 2.62 -9.40
N GLY A 30 -14.07 3.77 -8.74
CA GLY A 30 -14.97 3.93 -7.61
C GLY A 30 -14.27 3.74 -6.26
N SER A 31 -15.06 3.50 -5.20
CA SER A 31 -14.51 3.29 -3.86
C SER A 31 -13.76 1.97 -3.78
N PHE A 32 -12.59 1.97 -3.13
CA PHE A 32 -11.80 0.76 -2.90
C PHE A 32 -12.60 -0.34 -2.20
N PHE A 33 -13.45 0.03 -1.24
CA PHE A 33 -14.28 -0.91 -0.49
C PHE A 33 -15.38 -1.58 -1.33
N ASN A 34 -15.65 -1.06 -2.54
CA ASN A 34 -16.53 -1.68 -3.52
C ASN A 34 -15.76 -2.27 -4.72
N PHE A 35 -14.43 -2.13 -4.73
CA PHE A 35 -13.57 -2.65 -5.79
C PHE A 35 -13.11 -4.07 -5.48
N HIS A 36 -13.36 -5.01 -6.40
CA HIS A 36 -13.14 -6.45 -6.19
C HIS A 36 -12.26 -7.07 -7.30
N PRO A 37 -10.97 -6.72 -7.37
CA PRO A 37 -10.08 -7.25 -8.38
C PRO A 37 -9.86 -8.76 -8.18
N LYS A 38 -9.81 -9.50 -9.29
CA LYS A 38 -9.53 -10.96 -9.28
C LYS A 38 -8.06 -11.31 -9.43
N ALA A 39 -7.26 -10.36 -9.92
CA ALA A 39 -5.81 -10.48 -10.09
C ALA A 39 -5.19 -9.08 -10.18
N GLY A 40 -3.86 -9.01 -10.07
CA GLY A 40 -3.07 -7.80 -10.24
C GLY A 40 -2.32 -7.38 -8.99
N VAL A 41 -1.56 -6.30 -9.11
CA VAL A 41 -0.83 -5.68 -8.01
C VAL A 41 -1.27 -4.23 -7.87
N PHE A 42 -1.60 -3.86 -6.65
CA PHE A 42 -2.17 -2.54 -6.34
C PHE A 42 -1.35 -1.87 -5.24
N GLU A 43 -1.20 -0.55 -5.35
CA GLU A 43 -0.60 0.28 -4.32
C GLU A 43 -1.72 0.84 -3.44
N ALA A 44 -1.50 0.93 -2.13
CA ALA A 44 -2.47 1.48 -1.21
C ALA A 44 -1.82 2.39 -0.16
N ASN A 45 -2.02 3.68 -0.35
CA ASN A 45 -1.74 4.74 0.63
C ASN A 45 -3.06 5.36 1.12
N PRO A 46 -3.78 4.74 2.08
CA PRO A 46 -5.07 5.24 2.54
C PRO A 46 -4.93 6.59 3.26
N PRO A 47 -6.00 7.38 3.38
CA PRO A 47 -6.00 8.49 4.32
C PRO A 47 -5.70 7.97 5.74
N PHE A 48 -4.89 8.70 6.51
CA PHE A 48 -4.41 8.26 7.83
C PHE A 48 -5.47 8.42 8.93
N ILE A 49 -6.63 7.82 8.68
CA ILE A 49 -7.77 7.71 9.57
C ILE A 49 -7.79 6.25 10.06
N PRO A 50 -7.63 5.98 11.37
CA PRO A 50 -7.51 4.62 11.90
C PRO A 50 -8.55 3.63 11.37
N GLU A 51 -9.82 4.02 11.37
CA GLU A 51 -10.94 3.19 10.95
C GLU A 51 -10.85 2.83 9.46
N VAL A 52 -10.43 3.78 8.61
CA VAL A 52 -10.26 3.54 7.17
C VAL A 52 -9.10 2.60 6.91
N MET A 53 -8.00 2.73 7.67
CA MET A 53 -6.86 1.81 7.58
C MET A 53 -7.24 0.39 8.02
N GLU A 54 -8.07 0.24 9.05
CA GLU A 54 -8.57 -1.07 9.51
C GLU A 54 -9.46 -1.73 8.45
N TRP A 55 -10.48 -1.01 7.95
CA TRP A 55 -11.35 -1.52 6.89
C TRP A 55 -10.58 -1.88 5.62
N MET A 56 -9.51 -1.14 5.31
CA MET A 56 -8.64 -1.45 4.17
C MET A 56 -8.00 -2.82 4.34
N VAL A 57 -7.44 -3.12 5.52
CA VAL A 57 -6.79 -4.40 5.78
C VAL A 57 -7.81 -5.54 5.71
N GLU A 58 -8.98 -5.38 6.34
CA GLU A 58 -10.06 -6.38 6.28
C GLU A 58 -10.49 -6.67 4.85
N HIS A 59 -10.69 -5.63 4.04
CA HIS A 59 -11.07 -5.76 2.64
C HIS A 59 -9.99 -6.47 1.82
N MET A 60 -8.72 -6.08 1.99
CA MET A 60 -7.60 -6.73 1.31
C MET A 60 -7.49 -8.21 1.65
N GLU A 61 -7.60 -8.58 2.92
CA GLU A 61 -7.54 -10.00 3.33
C GLU A 61 -8.70 -10.80 2.75
N ALA A 62 -9.91 -10.24 2.72
CA ALA A 62 -11.06 -10.88 2.08
C ALA A 62 -10.85 -11.07 0.56
N LEU A 63 -10.30 -10.06 -0.13
CA LEU A 63 -9.96 -10.16 -1.54
C LEU A 63 -8.88 -11.21 -1.80
N LEU A 64 -7.82 -11.23 -1.01
CA LEU A 64 -6.71 -12.18 -1.15
C LEU A 64 -7.16 -13.63 -0.89
N ALA A 65 -8.09 -13.82 0.05
CA ALA A 65 -8.71 -15.12 0.33
C ALA A 65 -9.60 -15.62 -0.83
N GLY A 66 -10.31 -14.71 -1.50
CA GLY A 66 -11.30 -15.03 -2.54
C GLY A 66 -10.84 -14.87 -3.99
N ALA A 67 -9.60 -14.43 -4.23
CA ALA A 67 -9.08 -14.20 -5.58
C ALA A 67 -8.71 -15.51 -6.29
N GLU A 68 -9.18 -15.66 -7.53
CA GLU A 68 -8.88 -16.80 -8.40
C GLU A 68 -7.53 -16.63 -9.13
N GLY A 69 -7.08 -15.39 -9.33
CA GLY A 69 -5.81 -15.08 -9.97
C GLY A 69 -4.74 -14.59 -8.99
N PRO A 70 -3.52 -14.32 -9.48
CA PRO A 70 -2.45 -13.77 -8.65
C PRO A 70 -2.81 -12.34 -8.24
N LEU A 71 -2.97 -12.11 -6.93
CA LEU A 71 -3.35 -10.83 -6.35
C LEU A 71 -2.36 -10.40 -5.26
N GLY A 72 -1.99 -9.12 -5.25
CA GLY A 72 -1.18 -8.52 -4.20
C GLY A 72 -1.40 -7.02 -4.00
N PHE A 73 -1.03 -6.55 -2.82
CA PHE A 73 -1.11 -5.17 -2.39
C PHE A 73 0.23 -4.71 -1.80
N ILE A 74 0.67 -3.52 -2.18
CA ILE A 74 1.78 -2.80 -1.56
C ILE A 74 1.15 -1.68 -0.73
N VAL A 75 1.19 -1.81 0.59
CA VAL A 75 0.51 -0.92 1.53
C VAL A 75 1.54 0.03 2.15
N VAL A 76 1.21 1.32 2.15
CA VAL A 76 2.02 2.39 2.71
C VAL A 76 1.24 3.05 3.86
N LEU A 77 1.74 2.94 5.09
CA LEU A 77 1.13 3.55 6.28
C LEU A 77 2.15 4.38 7.04
N PRO A 78 1.73 5.40 7.81
CA PRO A 78 2.61 5.98 8.81
C PRO A 78 2.97 4.90 9.84
N ALA A 79 4.19 4.96 10.41
CA ALA A 79 4.70 4.00 11.38
C ALA A 79 4.04 4.10 12.78
N TRP A 80 2.73 4.22 12.81
CA TRP A 80 1.92 4.30 14.02
C TRP A 80 1.65 2.90 14.57
N GLN A 81 2.67 2.27 15.14
CA GLN A 81 2.63 0.87 15.60
C GLN A 81 1.50 0.55 16.61
N GLN A 82 0.97 1.58 17.28
CA GLN A 82 -0.13 1.47 18.22
C GLN A 82 -1.50 1.23 17.58
N VAL A 83 -1.71 1.64 16.31
CA VAL A 83 -3.03 1.54 15.67
C VAL A 83 -3.35 0.11 15.25
N PRO A 84 -4.63 -0.31 15.26
CA PRO A 84 -4.98 -1.72 14.99
C PRO A 84 -4.55 -2.17 13.60
N ALA A 85 -4.71 -1.34 12.57
CA ALA A 85 -4.31 -1.66 11.19
C ALA A 85 -2.84 -2.10 11.07
N TRP A 86 -1.92 -1.47 11.82
CA TRP A 86 -0.51 -1.88 11.85
C TRP A 86 -0.34 -3.31 12.33
N LYS A 87 -0.99 -3.65 13.45
CA LYS A 87 -0.94 -4.99 14.05
C LYS A 87 -1.64 -6.04 13.18
N MET A 88 -2.70 -5.65 12.47
CA MET A 88 -3.40 -6.52 11.52
C MET A 88 -2.47 -6.85 10.36
N LEU A 89 -1.83 -5.86 9.74
CA LEU A 89 -0.82 -6.09 8.70
C LEU A 89 0.32 -6.98 9.19
N GLN A 90 0.83 -6.73 10.40
CA GLN A 90 1.91 -7.56 10.98
C GLN A 90 1.53 -9.04 11.07
N ARG A 91 0.29 -9.31 11.47
CA ARG A 91 -0.22 -10.67 11.73
C ARG A 91 -0.82 -11.33 10.50
N SER A 92 -1.06 -10.58 9.44
CA SER A 92 -1.71 -11.08 8.24
C SER A 92 -1.01 -12.35 7.72
N PRO A 93 -1.75 -13.42 7.40
CA PRO A 93 -1.17 -14.62 6.79
C PRO A 93 -0.69 -14.35 5.36
N TYR A 94 -1.16 -13.28 4.73
CA TYR A 94 -0.79 -12.87 3.39
C TYR A 94 0.44 -11.95 3.35
N ARG A 95 0.92 -11.48 4.52
CA ARG A 95 2.10 -10.61 4.59
C ARG A 95 3.36 -11.38 4.20
N TRP A 96 4.11 -10.83 3.27
CA TRP A 96 5.48 -11.24 3.05
C TRP A 96 6.39 -10.87 4.20
N ARG A 97 7.18 -11.85 4.66
CA ARG A 97 8.20 -11.67 5.69
C ARG A 97 9.57 -11.80 5.04
N CYS A 98 10.35 -10.73 5.06
CA CYS A 98 11.78 -10.75 4.77
C CYS A 98 12.58 -11.05 6.04
N SER A 99 13.81 -11.51 5.94
CA SER A 99 14.71 -11.67 7.11
C SER A 99 15.19 -10.33 7.69
N GLY A 100 15.06 -9.23 6.93
CA GLY A 100 15.38 -7.86 7.32
C GLY A 100 15.01 -6.87 6.21
N ALA A 101 15.02 -5.57 6.52
CA ALA A 101 14.57 -4.50 5.62
C ALA A 101 15.62 -4.01 4.58
N GLY A 102 16.86 -4.52 4.61
CA GLY A 102 17.98 -4.06 3.77
C GLY A 102 18.68 -2.81 4.32
N GLN A 103 19.70 -2.29 3.62
CA GLN A 103 20.46 -1.12 4.09
C GLN A 103 19.61 0.15 4.16
N GLY A 104 19.65 0.85 5.30
CA GLY A 104 19.03 2.15 5.51
C GLY A 104 17.54 2.10 5.89
N TRP A 105 16.91 0.93 5.86
CA TRP A 105 15.55 0.70 6.33
C TRP A 105 15.56 -0.14 7.61
N THR A 106 14.49 -0.09 8.38
CA THR A 106 14.34 -0.84 9.64
C THR A 106 13.15 -1.78 9.59
N GLY A 107 13.03 -2.65 10.60
CA GLY A 107 11.97 -3.66 10.65
C GLY A 107 12.21 -4.82 9.70
N GLY A 108 11.14 -5.35 9.12
CA GLY A 108 11.14 -6.68 8.50
C GLY A 108 11.09 -7.81 9.53
N GLY A 109 11.12 -9.06 9.05
CA GLY A 109 10.90 -10.24 9.88
C GLY A 109 9.49 -10.29 10.44
N ASP A 110 9.40 -10.10 11.76
CA ASP A 110 8.14 -10.06 12.48
C ASP A 110 7.42 -8.71 12.36
N ASP A 111 8.12 -7.63 11.99
CA ASP A 111 7.56 -6.29 11.79
C ASP A 111 7.41 -5.92 10.30
N LEU A 112 6.77 -4.78 10.01
CA LEU A 112 6.72 -4.17 8.68
C LEU A 112 8.09 -3.57 8.32
N ILE A 113 8.36 -3.44 7.02
CA ILE A 113 9.52 -2.68 6.55
C ILE A 113 9.25 -1.21 6.86
N THR A 114 10.20 -0.51 7.47
CA THR A 114 10.02 0.88 7.89
C THR A 114 11.10 1.77 7.28
N VAL A 115 10.67 2.84 6.61
CA VAL A 115 11.54 3.86 6.03
C VAL A 115 11.60 5.05 6.99
N PRO A 116 12.79 5.46 7.48
CA PRO A 116 12.94 6.60 8.39
C PRO A 116 12.40 7.91 7.79
N ALA A 117 11.79 8.77 8.62
CA ALA A 117 11.16 10.02 8.22
C ALA A 117 12.11 10.97 7.48
N ASP A 118 13.37 11.01 7.89
CA ASP A 118 14.43 11.86 7.33
C ASP A 118 15.04 11.28 6.04
N ALA A 119 14.73 10.02 5.71
CA ALA A 119 15.20 9.34 4.51
C ALA A 119 14.22 9.43 3.32
N HIS A 120 13.02 10.01 3.49
CA HIS A 120 12.02 10.10 2.43
C HIS A 120 11.10 11.33 2.52
N GLY A 121 10.34 11.55 1.45
CA GLY A 121 9.29 12.56 1.37
C GLY A 121 8.10 12.08 0.56
N PHE A 122 7.06 12.91 0.51
CA PHE A 122 5.84 12.66 -0.24
C PHE A 122 5.59 13.76 -1.27
N CYS A 123 4.85 13.43 -2.32
CA CYS A 123 4.19 14.45 -3.13
C CYS A 123 3.15 15.18 -2.26
N ASP A 124 3.06 16.50 -2.40
CA ASP A 124 2.09 17.28 -1.63
C ASP A 124 0.65 16.97 -2.08
N GLY A 125 -0.28 16.79 -1.14
CA GLY A 125 -1.68 16.50 -1.46
C GLY A 125 -2.37 17.62 -2.26
N ALA A 126 -1.88 18.85 -2.16
CA ALA A 126 -2.33 20.01 -2.94
C ALA A 126 -1.46 20.26 -4.19
N GLN A 127 -0.77 19.25 -4.73
CA GLN A 127 0.10 19.35 -5.91
C GLN A 127 -0.57 19.93 -7.18
N HIS A 128 -1.91 19.91 -7.25
CA HIS A 128 -2.67 20.51 -8.35
C HIS A 128 -2.68 22.04 -8.31
N ILE A 129 -2.29 22.66 -7.19
CA ILE A 129 -2.20 24.12 -7.02
C ILE A 129 -0.78 24.54 -6.59
N ARG A 130 -0.08 23.72 -5.79
CA ARG A 130 1.24 24.07 -5.26
C ARG A 130 2.34 23.98 -6.31
N GLN A 131 3.30 24.90 -6.22
CA GLN A 131 4.51 24.88 -7.05
C GLN A 131 5.55 23.88 -6.54
N ASP A 132 5.77 23.83 -5.22
CA ASP A 132 6.57 22.78 -4.59
C ASP A 132 5.81 21.47 -4.57
N ARG A 133 6.31 20.51 -5.36
CA ARG A 133 5.69 19.19 -5.53
C ARG A 133 5.93 18.26 -4.36
N TYR A 134 7.01 18.45 -3.61
CA TYR A 134 7.47 17.51 -2.59
C TYR A 134 7.49 18.15 -1.21
N ARG A 135 7.18 17.34 -0.20
CA ARG A 135 7.30 17.68 1.22
C ARG A 135 8.09 16.59 1.95
N PRO A 136 8.93 16.94 2.93
CA PRO A 136 9.58 15.94 3.78
C PRO A 136 8.51 15.13 4.53
N SER A 137 8.84 13.88 4.85
CA SER A 137 7.94 13.09 5.69
C SER A 137 7.93 13.64 7.11
N SER A 138 6.77 13.55 7.76
CA SER A 138 6.62 13.93 9.18
C SER A 138 6.80 12.74 10.11
N PHE A 139 6.78 11.51 9.58
CA PHE A 139 6.84 10.27 10.32
C PHE A 139 7.62 9.22 9.54
N ASP A 140 8.12 8.21 10.24
CA ASP A 140 8.56 6.99 9.58
C ASP A 140 7.37 6.36 8.84
N THR A 141 7.65 5.64 7.76
CA THR A 141 6.63 5.03 6.92
C THR A 141 6.80 3.52 6.90
N GLY A 142 5.76 2.79 7.29
CA GLY A 142 5.68 1.35 7.14
C GLY A 142 5.24 0.94 5.74
N ILE A 143 5.88 -0.09 5.22
CA ILE A 143 5.59 -0.73 3.94
C ILE A 143 5.27 -2.19 4.21
N ALA A 144 4.09 -2.63 3.77
CA ALA A 144 3.67 -4.03 3.83
C ALA A 144 3.38 -4.57 2.43
N PHE A 145 3.80 -5.80 2.19
CA PHE A 145 3.53 -6.52 0.95
C PHE A 145 2.56 -7.66 1.26
N LEU A 146 1.29 -7.51 0.92
CA LEU A 146 0.28 -8.57 1.05
C LEU A 146 0.10 -9.28 -0.28
N ARG A 147 0.01 -10.61 -0.27
CA ARG A 147 -0.17 -11.39 -1.51
C ARG A 147 -0.75 -12.76 -1.26
N ASN A 148 -1.51 -13.26 -2.22
CA ASN A 148 -1.96 -14.65 -2.20
C ASN A 148 -0.85 -15.59 -2.71
N ALA A 149 -1.10 -16.91 -2.63
CA ALA A 149 -0.12 -17.92 -3.01
C ALA A 149 0.33 -17.78 -4.48
N ALA A 150 -0.62 -17.59 -5.40
CA ALA A 150 -0.32 -17.44 -6.82
C ALA A 150 0.57 -16.20 -7.10
N GLN A 151 0.31 -15.07 -6.44
CA GLN A 151 1.15 -13.88 -6.58
C GLN A 151 2.52 -14.06 -5.90
N ALA A 152 2.61 -14.84 -4.82
CA ALA A 152 3.87 -15.14 -4.17
C ALA A 152 4.83 -15.90 -5.09
N GLU A 153 4.33 -16.80 -5.93
CA GLU A 153 5.14 -17.49 -6.94
C GLU A 153 5.70 -16.51 -7.98
N LEU A 154 4.88 -15.55 -8.44
CA LEU A 154 5.31 -14.52 -9.40
C LEU A 154 6.35 -13.55 -8.80
N TRP A 155 6.23 -13.22 -7.52
CA TRP A 155 7.16 -12.31 -6.85
C TRP A 155 8.42 -12.98 -6.31
N ALA A 156 8.45 -14.31 -6.19
CA ALA A 156 9.58 -15.03 -5.62
C ALA A 156 10.93 -14.70 -6.30
N PRO A 157 11.04 -14.62 -7.64
CA PRO A 157 12.32 -14.27 -8.28
C PRO A 157 12.79 -12.86 -7.93
N VAL A 158 11.87 -11.90 -7.85
CA VAL A 158 12.19 -10.47 -7.63
C VAL A 158 12.57 -10.21 -6.17
N LEU A 159 11.81 -10.77 -5.23
CA LEU A 159 12.04 -10.53 -3.81
C LEU A 159 13.21 -11.35 -3.24
N ASN A 160 13.53 -12.50 -3.85
CA ASN A 160 14.73 -13.25 -3.49
C ASN A 160 16.00 -12.54 -4.00
N GLN A 161 15.97 -11.90 -5.18
CA GLN A 161 17.10 -11.13 -5.68
C GLN A 161 17.37 -9.87 -4.83
N ALA A 162 16.30 -9.18 -4.38
CA ALA A 162 16.42 -8.03 -3.48
C ALA A 162 17.04 -8.35 -2.10
N LEU A 163 17.00 -9.61 -1.66
CA LEU A 163 17.65 -10.07 -0.43
C LEU A 163 19.12 -10.49 -0.64
N VAL A 164 19.54 -10.75 -1.88
CA VAL A 164 20.93 -11.04 -2.24
C VAL A 164 21.74 -9.77 -2.43
N ASP A 165 21.08 -8.70 -2.89
CA ASP A 165 21.72 -7.42 -3.23
C ASP A 165 21.67 -6.37 -2.08
N ALA A 166 21.15 -6.75 -0.90
CA ALA A 166 21.03 -5.90 0.29
C ALA A 166 22.02 -6.31 1.41
#